data_AF-A0A6J6JYB9-F1
#
_entry.id   AF-A0A6J6JYB9-F1
#
_cell.length_a   1.000
_cell.length_b   1.000
_cell.length_c   1.000
_cell.angle_alpha   90.00
_cell.angle_beta   90.00
_cell.angle_gamma   90.00
#
_symmetry.space_group_name_H-M   'P 1'
#
loop_
_entity.id
_entity.type
_entity.pdbx_description
1 polymer ?
#
loop_
_entity_poly.entity_id
_entity_poly.type
_entity_poly.pdbx_seq_one_letter_code
_entity_poly.pdbx_strand_id
1 'polypeptide(L)' 'MEDGIAYVAERGEPLNDPGGSGSLAEVTERDMSDVVLAADVCPGECIFIELDNL' A
#
# COMPACT_ATOMS: atom_id res chain seq x y z
N MET A 1 1.80 -6.93 -15.66
CA MET A 1 2.87 -6.38 -14.81
C MET A 1 4.17 -6.97 -15.31
N GLU A 2 4.99 -6.19 -16.01
CA GLU A 2 6.37 -6.51 -16.32
C GLU A 2 7.18 -5.34 -15.71
N ASP A 3 7.58 -5.55 -14.46
CA ASP A 3 8.60 -4.85 -13.67
C ASP A 3 8.31 -3.44 -13.04
N GLY A 4 7.14 -2.81 -13.27
CA GLY A 4 6.75 -1.51 -12.69
C GLY A 4 5.69 -1.57 -11.57
N ILE A 5 6.11 -1.69 -10.32
CA ILE A 5 5.24 -2.10 -9.21
C ILE A 5 4.61 -0.87 -8.53
N ALA A 6 3.31 -0.66 -8.75
CA ALA A 6 2.46 0.04 -7.80
C ALA A 6 2.25 -0.89 -6.59
N TYR A 7 2.67 -0.48 -5.40
CA TYR A 7 2.50 -1.28 -4.18
C TYR A 7 1.10 -1.13 -3.60
N VAL A 8 0.43 -0.03 -3.95
CA VAL A 8 -0.89 0.33 -3.45
C VAL A 8 -1.70 0.98 -4.56
N ALA A 9 -3.02 0.89 -4.43
CA ALA A 9 -3.97 1.53 -5.32
C ALA A 9 -5.04 2.23 -4.47
N GLU A 10 -5.46 3.41 -4.91
CA GLU A 10 -6.55 4.15 -4.29
C GLU A 10 -7.72 4.22 -5.26
N ARG A 11 -8.88 3.69 -4.86
CA ARG A 11 -10.11 3.71 -5.67
C ARG A 11 -9.94 3.11 -7.08
N GLY A 12 -9.03 2.14 -7.23
CA GLY A 12 -8.73 1.47 -8.50
C GLY A 12 -7.63 2.14 -9.32
N GLU A 13 -7.13 3.30 -8.89
CA GLU A 13 -6.00 3.98 -9.52
C GLU A 13 -4.68 3.50 -8.89
N PRO A 14 -3.71 3.02 -9.69
CA PRO A 14 -2.40 2.62 -9.18
C PRO A 14 -1.58 3.84 -8.76
N LEU A 15 -0.86 3.73 -7.65
CA LEU A 15 0.01 4.79 -7.12
C LEU A 15 1.49 4.43 -7.31
N ASN A 16 2.01 4.63 -8.52
CA ASN A 16 3.37 4.23 -8.93
C ASN A 16 4.28 5.36 -9.45
N ASP A 17 3.80 6.62 -9.51
CA ASP A 17 4.61 7.76 -9.94
C ASP A 17 4.35 8.98 -9.03
N PRO A 18 5.30 9.34 -8.13
CA PRO A 18 6.65 8.81 -7.99
C PRO A 18 6.77 7.40 -7.37
N GLY A 19 5.69 6.85 -6.78
CA GLY A 19 5.66 5.53 -6.16
C GLY A 19 6.30 5.47 -4.76
N GLY A 20 6.22 4.29 -4.12
CA GLY A 20 6.78 4.06 -2.78
C GLY A 20 6.23 5.03 -1.73
N SER A 21 7.10 5.56 -0.85
CA SER A 21 6.72 6.58 0.14
C SER A 21 6.33 7.93 -0.47
N GLY A 22 6.54 8.13 -1.78
CA GLY A 22 6.09 9.31 -2.51
C GLY A 22 4.65 9.21 -3.01
N SER A 23 4.00 8.04 -2.88
CA SER A 23 2.63 7.80 -3.33
C SER A 23 1.93 6.78 -2.44
N LEU A 24 1.34 7.25 -1.34
CA LEU A 24 0.60 6.45 -0.36
C LEU A 24 -0.89 6.40 -0.71
N ALA A 25 -1.54 5.26 -0.46
CA ALA A 25 -3.00 5.13 -0.54
C ALA A 25 -3.62 5.33 0.84
N GLU A 26 -4.75 6.05 0.91
CA GLU A 26 -5.51 6.13 2.16
C GLU A 26 -6.15 4.78 2.49
N VAL A 27 -5.97 4.34 3.74
CA VAL A 27 -6.57 3.13 4.29
C VAL A 27 -7.52 3.55 5.40
N THR A 28 -8.77 3.11 5.32
CA THR A 28 -9.72 3.37 6.40
C THR A 28 -9.50 2.40 7.56
N GLU A 29 -9.87 2.80 8.78
CA GLU A 29 -9.66 1.96 9.99
C GLU A 29 -10.24 0.54 9.86
N ARG A 30 -11.38 0.39 9.17
CA ARG A 30 -12.02 -0.93 8.95
C ARG A 30 -11.19 -1.85 8.06
N ASP A 31 -10.36 -1.30 7.19
CA ASP A 31 -9.59 -2.04 6.19
C ASP A 31 -8.15 -2.31 6.67
N MET A 32 -7.75 -1.79 7.85
CA MET A 32 -6.40 -1.95 8.42
C MET A 32 -5.99 -3.41 8.62
N SER A 33 -6.94 -4.27 9.04
CA SER A 33 -6.64 -5.70 9.25
C SER A 33 -6.29 -6.40 7.93
N ASP A 34 -6.95 -6.02 6.84
CA ASP A 34 -6.70 -6.58 5.51
C ASP A 34 -5.32 -6.12 4.98
N VAL A 35 -4.93 -4.88 5.26
CA VAL A 35 -3.60 -4.37 4.90
C VAL A 35 -2.49 -5.08 5.69
N VAL A 36 -2.69 -5.32 6.99
CA VAL A 36 -1.73 -6.10 7.80
C VAL A 36 -1.62 -7.54 7.29
N LEU A 37 -2.74 -8.17 6.96
CA LEU A 37 -2.73 -9.52 6.38
C LEU A 37 -1.99 -9.54 5.05
N ALA A 38 -2.23 -8.57 4.17
CA ALA A 38 -1.52 -8.44 2.90
C ALA A 38 -0.01 -8.33 3.10
N ALA A 39 0.44 -7.63 4.15
CA ALA A 39 1.85 -7.52 4.50
C ALA A 39 2.48 -8.86 4.94
N ASP A 40 1.70 -9.73 5.58
CA ASP A 40 2.17 -11.04 6.06
C ASP A 40 2.21 -12.10 4.95
N VAL A 41 1.27 -12.05 4.01
CA VAL A 41 1.09 -13.09 2.99
C VAL A 41 1.78 -12.82 1.65
N CYS A 42 2.28 -11.61 1.41
CA CYS A 42 2.94 -11.24 0.14
C CYS A 42 4.44 -11.58 0.16
N PRO A 43 4.89 -12.63 -0.55
CA PRO A 43 6.31 -12.96 -0.62
C PRO A 43 7.03 -12.00 -1.58
N GLY A 44 7.84 -11.09 -1.04
CA GLY A 44 8.80 -10.33 -1.84
C GLY A 44 8.93 -8.85 -1.52
N GLU A 45 8.00 -8.26 -0.76
CA GLU A 45 7.99 -6.82 -0.50
C GLU A 45 7.47 -6.51 0.91
N CYS A 46 8.06 -5.49 1.56
CA CYS A 46 7.58 -5.01 2.86
C CYS A 46 6.52 -3.93 2.65
N ILE A 47 5.32 -4.10 3.22
CA ILE A 47 4.30 -3.05 3.28
C ILE A 47 4.54 -2.22 4.56
N PHE A 48 4.66 -0.90 4.40
CA PHE A 48 4.76 0.05 5.51
C PHE A 48 3.44 0.79 5.66
N ILE A 49 2.96 0.91 6.90
CA ILE A 49 1.75 1.65 7.24
C ILE A 49 2.17 2.89 8.03
N GLU A 50 1.86 4.07 7.51
CA GLU A 50 2.02 5.32 8.25
C GLU A 50 0.75 5.61 9.02
N LEU A 51 0.90 5.83 10.33
CA LEU A 51 -0.18 6.28 11.18
C LEU A 51 -0.09 7.81 11.24
N ASP A 52 -1.08 8.50 10.71
CA ASP A 52 -1.22 9.92 10.97
C ASP A 52 -1.42 10.12 12.47
N ASN A 53 -0.41 10.68 13.13
CA ASN A 53 -0.47 10.97 14.55
C ASN A 53 -1.68 11.88 14.84
N LEU A 54 -2.54 11.43 15.76
CA LEU A 54 -3.58 12.24 16.41
C LEU A 54 -2.99 13.49 17.09
#